data_AF-A0A2G7LZX7-F1
#
_entry.id   AF-A0A2G7LZX7-F1
#
_cell.length_a   1.000
_cell.length_b   1.000
_cell.length_c   1.000
_cell.angle_alpha   90.00
_cell.angle_beta   90.00
_cell.angle_gamma   90.00
#
_symmetry.space_group_name_H-M   'P 1'
#
loop_
_entity.id
_entity.type
_entity.pdbx_description
1 polymer ?
#
loop_
_entity_poly.entity_id
_entity_poly.type
_entity_poly.pdbx_seq_one_letter_code
_entity_poly.pdbx_strand_id
1 'polypeptide(L)'
;MKYEEDKRYYHVEYCHDKYLKLKAETARENQEWNNLYQYIIKLHDILLLPKGNISRLKDLRAGYENKNGSRTRKWRTGPDFALMLEAYSLAEQTNRNAINNKIGEWAVVSQINYTISTMLGYLNDAFKIRQNKSKQEAAEVRVQAMESKRDQSLQNTFKNKNKSDELDISNFL
;
A
#
# COMPACT_ATOMS: atom_id res chain seq x y z
N MET A 1 -32.03 -16.83 1.46
CA MET A 1 -31.03 -16.06 2.23
C MET A 1 -31.70 -14.78 2.72
N LYS A 2 -31.84 -14.60 4.04
CA LYS A 2 -32.37 -13.37 4.63
C LYS A 2 -31.26 -12.32 4.59
N TYR A 3 -31.46 -11.26 3.81
CA TYR A 3 -30.69 -10.04 3.97
C TYR A 3 -31.21 -9.38 5.25
N GLU A 4 -30.34 -9.21 6.26
CA GLU A 4 -30.65 -8.30 7.36
C GLU A 4 -30.76 -6.89 6.76
N GLU A 5 -31.99 -6.40 6.63
CA GLU A 5 -32.26 -5.04 6.19
C GLU A 5 -31.64 -4.08 7.21
N ASP A 6 -30.60 -3.36 6.78
CA ASP A 6 -29.96 -2.30 7.57
C ASP A 6 -31.04 -1.25 7.89
N LYS A 7 -31.51 -1.22 9.15
CA LYS A 7 -32.66 -0.42 9.63
C LYS A 7 -32.42 1.10 9.63
N ARG A 8 -31.44 1.61 8.89
CA ARG A 8 -31.07 3.02 8.85
C ARG A 8 -31.76 3.69 7.66
N TYR A 9 -32.42 4.81 7.89
CA TYR A 9 -32.98 5.62 6.80
C TYR A 9 -31.85 6.31 6.03
N TYR A 10 -31.55 5.85 4.81
CA TYR A 10 -30.56 6.47 3.93
C TYR A 10 -31.00 6.40 2.46
N HIS A 11 -30.49 7.30 1.62
CA HIS A 11 -30.70 7.24 0.18
C HIS A 11 -29.98 6.02 -0.39
N VAL A 12 -30.74 5.00 -0.81
CA VAL A 12 -30.22 3.69 -1.23
C VAL A 12 -29.19 3.80 -2.37
N GLU A 13 -29.42 4.72 -3.31
CA GLU A 13 -28.61 4.87 -4.54
C GLU A 13 -27.22 5.52 -4.33
N TYR A 14 -27.00 6.27 -3.24
CA TYR A 14 -25.75 7.02 -3.04
C TYR A 14 -25.16 6.86 -1.64
N CYS A 15 -26.01 6.83 -0.61
CA CYS A 15 -25.54 6.75 0.77
C CYS A 15 -25.08 5.33 1.14
N HIS A 16 -25.67 4.28 0.54
CA HIS A 16 -25.28 2.89 0.81
C HIS A 16 -23.89 2.57 0.27
N ASP A 17 -23.64 2.86 -1.00
CA ASP A 17 -22.34 2.63 -1.63
C ASP A 17 -21.23 3.42 -0.95
N LYS A 18 -21.51 4.67 -0.57
CA LYS A 18 -20.57 5.49 0.20
C LYS A 18 -20.27 4.86 1.57
N TYR A 19 -21.29 4.33 2.24
CA TYR A 19 -21.11 3.63 3.51
C TYR A 19 -20.28 2.35 3.35
N LEU A 20 -20.57 1.52 2.36
CA LEU A 20 -19.83 0.28 2.09
C LEU A 20 -18.36 0.57 1.77
N LYS A 21 -18.08 1.58 0.92
CA LYS A 21 -16.72 2.04 0.64
C LYS A 21 -16.01 2.51 1.91
N LEU A 22 -16.66 3.35 2.72
CA LEU A 22 -16.08 3.85 3.96
C LEU A 22 -15.81 2.73 4.98
N LYS A 23 -16.71 1.74 5.06
CA LYS A 23 -16.55 0.56 5.91
C LYS A 23 -15.34 -0.26 5.49
N ALA A 24 -15.19 -0.52 4.19
CA ALA A 24 -14.04 -1.24 3.64
C ALA A 24 -12.72 -0.48 3.86
N GLU A 25 -12.69 0.82 3.60
CA GLU A 25 -11.53 1.67 3.85
C GLU A 25 -11.12 1.67 5.32
N THR A 26 -12.09 1.76 6.23
CA THR A 26 -11.86 1.74 7.67
C THR A 26 -11.35 0.38 8.13
N ALA A 27 -11.88 -0.72 7.59
CA ALA A 27 -11.38 -2.05 7.89
C ALA A 27 -9.93 -2.23 7.45
N ARG A 28 -9.58 -1.76 6.24
CA ARG A 28 -8.20 -1.76 5.74
C ARG A 28 -7.29 -0.91 6.62
N GLU A 29 -7.70 0.31 6.95
CA GLU A 29 -6.91 1.22 7.80
C GLU A 29 -6.68 0.65 9.20
N ASN A 30 -7.64 -0.09 9.77
CA ASN A 30 -7.48 -0.79 11.04
C ASN A 30 -6.44 -1.92 10.95
N GLN A 31 -6.38 -2.64 9.82
CA GLN A 31 -5.35 -3.65 9.58
C GLN A 31 -3.96 -3.01 9.44
N GLU A 32 -3.85 -1.93 8.66
CA GLU A 32 -2.60 -1.17 8.51
C GLU A 32 -2.13 -0.61 9.86
N TRP A 33 -3.06 -0.06 10.66
CA TRP A 33 -2.78 0.38 12.02
C TRP A 33 -2.25 -0.76 12.89
N ASN A 34 -2.91 -1.93 12.86
CA ASN A 34 -2.47 -3.07 13.64
C ASN A 34 -1.06 -3.52 13.23
N ASN A 35 -0.76 -3.58 11.93
CA ASN A 35 0.57 -3.95 11.44
C ASN A 35 1.65 -2.98 11.94
N LEU A 36 1.39 -1.67 11.84
CA LEU A 36 2.30 -0.65 12.36
C LEU A 36 2.47 -0.75 13.89
N TYR A 37 1.37 -0.93 14.61
CA TYR A 37 1.36 -1.06 16.07
C TYR A 37 2.21 -2.26 16.53
N GLN A 38 1.98 -3.43 15.92
CA GLN A 38 2.72 -4.65 16.22
C GLN A 38 4.20 -4.53 15.86
N TYR A 39 4.52 -3.85 14.75
CA TYR A 39 5.92 -3.60 14.37
C TYR A 39 6.65 -2.77 15.43
N ILE A 40 6.04 -1.67 15.91
CA ILE A 40 6.67 -0.80 16.92
C ILE A 40 6.83 -1.52 18.26
N ILE A 41 5.83 -2.30 18.69
CA ILE A 41 5.92 -3.16 19.89
C ILE A 41 7.14 -4.07 19.81
N LYS A 42 7.29 -4.78 18.69
CA LYS A 42 8.40 -5.72 18.49
C LYS A 42 9.75 -5.02 18.39
N LEU A 43 9.80 -3.84 17.77
CA LEU A 43 11.05 -3.08 17.62
C LEU A 43 11.61 -2.62 18.97
N HIS A 44 10.72 -2.27 19.92
CA HIS A 44 11.09 -1.75 21.23
C HIS A 44 11.00 -2.79 22.36
N ASP A 45 10.62 -4.02 22.05
CA ASP A 45 10.37 -5.11 23.03
C ASP A 45 9.46 -4.70 24.19
N ILE A 46 8.28 -4.14 23.87
CA ILE A 46 7.30 -3.67 24.85
C ILE A 46 5.96 -4.37 24.67
N LEU A 47 5.17 -4.48 25.73
CA LEU A 47 3.83 -5.08 25.65
C LEU A 47 2.80 -4.15 24.97
N LEU A 48 2.88 -2.84 25.24
CA LEU A 48 1.89 -1.85 24.81
C LEU A 48 2.56 -0.51 24.48
N LEU A 49 2.15 0.12 23.37
CA LEU A 49 2.57 1.48 23.09
C LEU A 49 1.97 2.47 24.11
N PRO A 50 2.76 3.43 24.62
CA PRO A 50 2.23 4.51 25.45
C PRO A 50 1.18 5.34 24.70
N LYS A 51 0.15 5.78 25.42
CA LYS A 51 -0.99 6.54 24.85
C LYS A 51 -0.56 7.78 24.05
N GLY A 52 0.47 8.50 24.52
CA GLY A 52 1.00 9.66 23.83
C GLY A 52 1.56 9.33 22.44
N ASN A 53 2.30 8.22 22.31
CA ASN A 53 2.84 7.78 21.02
C ASN A 53 1.74 7.31 20.07
N ILE A 54 0.70 6.64 20.60
CA ILE A 54 -0.49 6.26 19.82
C ILE A 54 -1.19 7.50 19.26
N SER A 55 -1.46 8.49 20.11
CA SER A 55 -2.07 9.75 19.68
C SER A 55 -1.23 10.42 18.61
N ARG A 56 0.10 10.50 18.79
CA ARG A 56 1.02 11.07 17.81
C ARG A 56 0.91 10.39 16.44
N LEU A 57 0.88 9.06 16.38
CA LEU A 57 0.74 8.32 15.11
C LEU A 57 -0.64 8.57 14.46
N LYS A 58 -1.71 8.54 15.25
CA LYS A 58 -3.08 8.82 14.74
C LYS A 58 -3.24 10.27 14.27
N ASP A 59 -2.55 11.20 14.91
CA ASP A 59 -2.55 12.61 14.55
C ASP A 59 -1.76 12.85 13.25
N LEU A 60 -0.65 12.13 13.06
CA LEU A 60 0.05 12.11 11.76
C LEU A 60 -0.87 11.63 10.65
N ARG A 61 -1.62 10.54 10.87
CA ARG A 61 -2.56 9.99 9.89
C ARG A 61 -3.72 10.95 9.58
N ALA A 62 -4.26 11.60 10.61
CA ALA A 62 -5.32 12.58 10.46
C ALA A 62 -4.87 13.73 9.55
N GLY A 63 -3.64 14.21 9.75
CA GLY A 63 -3.12 15.39 9.08
C GLY A 63 -3.73 16.67 9.62
N TYR A 64 -3.14 17.80 9.23
CA TYR A 64 -3.56 19.12 9.67
C TYR A 64 -3.51 20.11 8.52
N GLU A 65 -4.42 21.07 8.53
CA GLU A 65 -4.44 22.22 7.62
C GLU A 65 -4.42 23.50 8.45
N ASN A 66 -3.61 24.47 8.05
CA ASN A 66 -3.65 25.80 8.65
C ASN A 66 -4.69 26.63 7.89
N LYS A 67 -5.82 26.93 8.55
CA LYS A 67 -6.87 27.79 8.00
C LYS A 67 -7.00 29.01 8.89
N ASN A 68 -6.82 30.20 8.32
CA ASN A 68 -6.91 31.49 9.02
C ASN A 68 -6.01 31.56 10.28
N GLY A 69 -4.78 31.06 10.18
CA GLY A 69 -3.84 31.03 11.32
C GLY A 69 -4.12 29.95 12.37
N SER A 70 -5.22 29.20 12.25
CA SER A 70 -5.56 28.10 13.16
C SER A 70 -5.28 26.73 12.53
N ARG A 71 -4.61 25.86 13.28
CA ARG A 71 -4.29 24.49 12.88
C ARG A 71 -5.50 23.61 13.11
N THR A 72 -6.19 23.24 12.04
CA THR A 72 -7.38 22.39 12.09
C THR A 72 -7.02 20.95 11.72
N ARG A 73 -7.43 19.99 12.56
CA ARG A 73 -7.27 18.56 12.29
C ARG A 73 -8.15 18.14 11.10
N LYS A 74 -7.58 17.39 10.16
CA LYS A 74 -8.31 16.84 9.01
C LYS A 74 -8.61 15.36 9.20
N TRP A 75 -9.53 14.87 8.37
CA TRP A 75 -9.82 13.45 8.29
C TRP A 75 -8.96 12.84 7.18
N ARG A 76 -8.05 11.94 7.55
CA ARG A 76 -7.32 11.06 6.63
C ARG A 76 -6.47 11.77 5.56
N THR A 77 -5.92 12.95 5.82
CA THR A 77 -5.08 13.65 4.83
C THR A 77 -3.58 13.39 4.98
N GLY A 78 -3.16 12.82 6.11
CA GLY A 78 -1.77 12.44 6.33
C GLY A 78 -1.41 11.09 5.71
N PRO A 79 -0.15 10.66 5.85
CA PRO A 79 0.32 9.37 5.35
C PRO A 79 -0.52 8.23 5.95
N ASP A 80 -0.85 7.22 5.13
CA ASP A 80 -1.51 6.01 5.61
C ASP A 80 -0.57 5.21 6.55
N PHE A 81 -1.15 4.33 7.38
CA PHE A 81 -0.34 3.58 8.35
C PHE A 81 0.60 2.58 7.66
N ALA A 82 0.25 2.09 6.47
CA ALA A 82 1.14 1.28 5.66
C ALA A 82 2.40 2.06 5.24
N LEU A 83 2.27 3.34 4.88
CA LEU A 83 3.39 4.18 4.44
C LEU A 83 4.30 4.50 5.62
N MET A 84 3.70 4.76 6.79
CA MET A 84 4.47 4.88 8.03
C MET A 84 5.25 3.61 8.33
N LEU A 85 4.65 2.43 8.12
CA LEU A 85 5.33 1.15 8.32
C LEU A 85 6.50 0.97 7.35
N GLU A 86 6.30 1.25 6.05
CA GLU A 86 7.38 1.22 5.05
C GLU A 86 8.53 2.15 5.43
N ALA A 87 8.23 3.38 5.86
CA ALA A 87 9.24 4.33 6.33
C ALA A 87 9.95 3.84 7.60
N TYR A 88 9.24 3.15 8.49
CA TYR A 88 9.83 2.48 9.66
C TYR A 88 10.79 1.36 9.28
N SER A 89 10.47 0.58 8.24
CA SER A 89 11.35 -0.47 7.73
C SER A 89 12.62 0.13 7.12
N LEU A 90 12.52 1.24 6.38
CA LEU A 90 13.69 1.95 5.85
C LEU A 90 14.58 2.51 6.97
N ALA A 91 13.95 3.02 8.04
CA ALA A 91 14.64 3.58 9.20
C ALA A 91 15.14 2.52 10.18
N GLU A 92 14.91 1.23 9.94
CA GLU A 92 15.08 0.18 10.96
C GLU A 92 16.51 0.12 11.51
N GLN A 93 17.51 0.12 10.64
CA GLN A 93 18.92 0.07 11.06
C GLN A 93 19.29 1.27 11.93
N THR A 94 18.87 2.48 11.52
CA THR A 94 19.11 3.71 12.28
C THR A 94 18.41 3.67 13.63
N ASN A 95 17.18 3.17 13.68
CA ASN A 95 16.40 3.03 14.90
C ASN A 95 17.00 2.02 15.86
N ARG A 96 17.39 0.83 15.40
CA ARG A 96 18.05 -0.20 16.22
C ARG A 96 19.36 0.32 16.81
N ASN A 97 20.17 1.00 16.00
CA ASN A 97 21.41 1.63 16.48
C ASN A 97 21.15 2.69 17.56
N ALA A 98 20.08 3.48 17.43
CA ALA A 98 19.74 4.51 18.41
C ALA A 98 19.20 3.92 19.72
N ILE A 99 18.36 2.88 19.63
CA ILE A 99 17.82 2.16 20.79
C ILE A 99 18.98 1.57 21.61
N ASN A 100 19.90 0.86 20.94
CA ASN A 100 20.98 0.13 21.61
C ASN A 100 22.07 1.06 22.17
N ASN A 101 22.39 2.16 21.48
CA ASN A 101 23.61 2.92 21.78
C ASN A 101 23.40 4.36 22.26
N LYS A 102 22.20 4.95 22.09
CA LYS A 102 21.99 6.39 22.34
C LYS A 102 21.03 6.72 23.46
N ILE A 103 19.94 5.96 23.62
CA ILE A 103 18.80 6.41 24.43
C ILE A 103 18.67 5.63 25.75
N GLY A 104 19.29 4.46 25.87
CA GLY A 104 19.32 3.64 27.11
C GLY A 104 17.95 3.04 27.46
N GLU A 105 17.94 1.84 28.06
CA GLU A 105 16.75 0.98 28.20
C GLU A 105 15.57 1.58 28.99
N TRP A 106 15.83 2.54 29.88
CA TRP A 106 14.84 3.06 30.83
C TRP A 106 13.87 4.11 30.25
N ALA A 107 14.10 4.56 29.00
CA ALA A 107 13.41 5.72 28.41
C ALA A 107 12.45 5.36 27.26
N VAL A 108 11.60 4.34 27.45
CA VAL A 108 10.68 3.78 26.43
C VAL A 108 9.92 4.84 25.63
N VAL A 109 9.30 5.82 26.30
CA VAL A 109 8.52 6.88 25.62
C VAL A 109 9.42 7.75 24.72
N SER A 110 10.60 8.10 25.21
CA SER A 110 11.58 8.93 24.50
C SER A 110 12.20 8.16 23.33
N GLN A 111 12.48 6.87 23.50
CA GLN A 111 12.94 5.97 22.43
C GLN A 111 11.92 5.92 21.30
N ILE A 112 10.65 5.63 21.61
CA ILE A 112 9.59 5.56 20.60
C ILE A 112 9.42 6.93 19.92
N ASN A 113 9.48 8.03 20.68
CA ASN A 113 9.40 9.36 20.10
C ASN A 113 10.54 9.66 19.13
N TYR A 114 11.75 9.20 19.45
CA TYR A 114 12.90 9.30 18.57
C TYR A 114 12.69 8.48 17.30
N THR A 115 12.28 7.21 17.42
CA THR A 115 12.07 6.36 16.23
C THR A 115 10.92 6.85 15.35
N ILE A 116 9.87 7.44 15.92
CA ILE A 116 8.82 8.13 15.16
C ILE A 116 9.45 9.30 14.38
N SER A 117 10.28 10.12 15.04
CA SER A 117 10.94 11.25 14.36
C SER A 117 11.89 10.80 13.25
N THR A 118 12.63 9.71 13.45
CA THR A 118 13.47 9.11 12.40
C THR A 118 12.61 8.63 11.24
N MET A 119 11.53 7.88 11.51
CA MET A 119 10.59 7.43 10.48
C MET A 119 10.04 8.59 9.64
N LEU A 120 9.70 9.73 10.27
CA LEU A 120 9.23 10.91 9.55
C LEU A 120 10.25 11.41 8.51
N GLY A 121 11.56 11.26 8.78
CA GLY A 121 12.62 11.58 7.83
C GLY A 121 12.64 10.69 6.59
N TYR A 122 12.16 9.44 6.70
CA TYR A 122 12.12 8.46 5.60
C TYR A 122 10.77 8.39 4.87
N LEU A 123 9.75 9.14 5.31
CA LEU A 123 8.42 9.09 4.70
C LEU A 123 8.42 9.40 3.19
N ASN A 124 9.19 10.41 2.78
CA ASN A 124 9.28 10.79 1.37
C ASN A 124 9.96 9.72 0.52
N ASP A 125 10.95 9.03 1.08
CA ASP A 125 11.66 7.97 0.38
C ASP A 125 10.79 6.71 0.25
N ALA A 126 10.07 6.35 1.32
CA ALA A 126 9.06 5.31 1.27
C ALA A 126 8.00 5.61 0.20
N PHE A 127 7.52 6.86 0.13
CA PHE A 127 6.54 7.27 -0.87
C PHE A 127 7.09 7.14 -2.31
N LYS A 128 8.34 7.56 -2.55
CA LYS A 128 9.00 7.42 -3.85
C LYS A 128 9.17 5.95 -4.25
N ILE A 129 9.61 5.10 -3.31
CA ILE A 129 9.78 3.66 -3.55
C ILE A 129 8.44 3.03 -3.91
N ARG A 130 7.38 3.32 -3.14
CA ARG A 130 6.02 2.84 -3.41
C ARG A 130 5.53 3.29 -4.79
N GLN A 131 5.75 4.54 -5.15
CA GLN A 131 5.36 5.06 -6.47
C GLN A 131 6.14 4.36 -7.60
N ASN A 132 7.44 4.15 -7.43
CA ASN A 132 8.26 3.47 -8.43
C ASN A 132 7.84 2.01 -8.61
N LYS A 133 7.54 1.31 -7.51
CA LYS A 133 7.01 -0.06 -7.54
C LYS A 133 5.70 -0.14 -8.32
N SER A 134 4.75 0.76 -8.02
CA SER A 134 3.47 0.82 -8.75
C SER A 134 3.66 1.10 -10.25
N LYS A 135 4.63 1.95 -10.61
CA LYS A 135 4.97 2.21 -12.02
C LYS A 135 5.56 0.98 -12.71
N GLN A 136 6.43 0.23 -12.03
CA GLN A 136 7.01 -1.00 -12.54
C GLN A 136 5.94 -2.06 -12.78
N GLU A 137 5.07 -2.31 -11.78
CA GLU A 137 3.95 -3.26 -11.90
C GLU A 137 3.02 -2.88 -13.08
N ALA A 138 2.70 -1.59 -13.23
CA ALA A 138 1.88 -1.12 -14.34
C ALA A 138 2.59 -1.29 -15.71
N ALA A 139 3.92 -1.17 -15.76
CA ALA A 139 4.69 -1.40 -16.97
C ALA A 139 4.74 -2.89 -17.32
N GLU A 140 4.95 -3.77 -16.34
CA GLU A 140 4.94 -5.23 -16.50
C GLU A 140 3.60 -5.73 -17.05
N VAL A 141 2.48 -5.28 -16.48
CA VAL A 141 1.13 -5.63 -16.97
C VAL A 141 0.94 -5.18 -18.43
N ARG A 142 1.47 -4.01 -18.81
CA ARG A 142 1.40 -3.53 -20.20
C ARG A 142 2.24 -4.39 -21.14
N VAL A 143 3.45 -4.77 -20.74
CA VAL A 143 4.32 -5.65 -21.52
C VAL A 143 3.65 -7.01 -21.72
N GLN A 144 3.15 -7.63 -20.65
CA GLN A 144 2.41 -8.91 -20.73
C GLN A 144 1.20 -8.81 -21.66
N ALA A 145 0.44 -7.72 -21.61
CA ALA A 145 -0.69 -7.50 -22.50
C ALA A 145 -0.26 -7.30 -23.97
N MET A 146 0.91 -6.70 -24.23
CA MET A 146 1.48 -6.55 -25.58
C MET A 146 2.04 -7.87 -26.11
N GLU A 147 2.75 -8.64 -25.29
CA GLU A 147 3.26 -9.97 -25.64
C GLU A 147 2.10 -10.92 -25.97
N SER A 148 1.05 -10.92 -25.15
CA SER A 148 -0.17 -11.71 -25.41
C SER A 148 -0.85 -11.34 -26.74
N LYS A 149 -0.82 -10.05 -27.14
CA LYS A 149 -1.34 -9.61 -28.44
C LYS A 149 -0.41 -9.97 -29.60
N ARG A 150 0.90 -10.01 -29.38
CA ARG A 150 1.90 -10.42 -30.38
C ARG A 150 1.81 -11.91 -30.68
N ASP A 151 1.53 -12.75 -29.68
CA ASP A 151 1.29 -14.18 -29.90
C ASP A 151 -0.01 -14.44 -30.69
N GLN A 152 -1.05 -13.64 -30.49
CA GLN A 152 -2.28 -13.73 -31.29
C GLN A 152 -2.09 -13.31 -32.75
N SER A 153 -1.13 -12.41 -33.05
CA SER A 153 -0.87 -12.00 -34.44
C SER A 153 -0.09 -13.07 -35.23
N LEU A 154 0.75 -13.86 -34.56
CA LEU A 154 1.47 -15.00 -35.15
C LEU A 154 0.51 -16.17 -35.50
N GLN A 155 -0.54 -16.40 -34.71
CA GLN A 155 -1.54 -17.42 -35.05
C GLN A 155 -2.43 -17.03 -36.24
N ASN A 156 -2.63 -15.74 -36.51
CA ASN A 156 -3.45 -15.26 -37.63
C ASN A 156 -2.69 -15.10 -38.95
N THR A 157 -1.38 -15.38 -39.00
CA THR A 157 -0.60 -15.33 -40.25
C THR A 157 -0.50 -16.69 -40.97
N PHE A 158 -1.08 -17.76 -40.41
CA PHE A 158 -1.23 -19.05 -41.10
C PHE A 158 -2.40 -18.98 -42.11
N LYS A 159 -2.29 -18.11 -43.11
CA LYS A 159 -3.08 -18.24 -44.33
C LYS A 159 -2.63 -19.52 -45.02
N ASN A 160 -3.50 -20.53 -45.08
CA ASN A 160 -3.38 -21.66 -45.98
C ASN A 160 -3.13 -21.15 -47.41
N LYS A 161 -1.86 -21.07 -47.81
CA LYS A 161 -1.50 -21.12 -49.22
C LYS A 161 -1.63 -22.59 -49.60
N ASN A 162 -2.80 -22.97 -50.11
CA ASN A 162 -2.90 -24.14 -50.99
C ASN A 162 -2.01 -23.85 -52.20
N LYS A 163 -0.73 -24.20 -52.09
CA LYS A 163 0.17 -24.35 -53.21
C LYS A 163 0.00 -25.81 -53.62
N SER A 164 -0.58 -26.04 -54.78
CA SER A 164 -0.55 -27.34 -55.44
C SER A 164 0.91 -27.71 -55.66
N ASP A 165 1.40 -28.69 -54.91
CA ASP A 165 2.63 -29.40 -55.24
C ASP A 165 2.33 -30.30 -56.45
N GLU A 166 2.60 -29.78 -57.64
CA GLU A 166 2.90 -30.62 -58.82
C GLU A 166 4.32 -31.15 -58.64
N LEU A 167 4.46 -32.26 -57.91
CA LEU A 167 5.61 -33.16 -58.05
C LEU A 167 5.08 -34.55 -58.37
N ASP A 168 4.71 -34.67 -59.65
CA ASP A 168 4.40 -35.92 -60.33
C ASP A 168 5.69 -36.76 -60.47
N ILE A 169 5.68 -37.96 -59.90
CA ILE A 169 6.81 -38.93 -59.96
C ILE A 169 6.48 -40.09 -60.93
N SER A 170 5.51 -39.91 -61.84
CA SER A 170 5.06 -40.99 -62.73
C SER A 170 5.98 -41.30 -63.93
N ASN A 171 7.18 -40.72 -64.02
CA ASN A 171 8.10 -40.90 -65.15
C ASN A 171 9.51 -41.45 -64.79
N PHE A 172 9.68 -42.21 -63.70
CA PHE A 172 10.92 -42.96 -63.46
C PHE A 172 10.66 -44.47 -63.37
N LEU A 173 10.63 -45.11 -64.54
CA LEU A 173 10.94 -46.52 -64.76
C LEU A 173 11.89 -46.63 -65.96
#